data_AF-A0A916JD71-F1
#
_entry.id   AF-A0A916JD71-F1
#
_cell.length_a   1.000
_cell.length_b   1.000
_cell.length_c   1.000
_cell.angle_alpha   90.00
_cell.angle_beta   90.00
_cell.angle_gamma   90.00
#
_symmetry.space_group_name_H-M   'P 1'
#
loop_
_entity.id
_entity.type
_entity.pdbx_description
1 polymer ?
#
loop_
_entity_poly.entity_id
_entity_poly.type
_entity_poly.pdbx_seq_one_letter_code
_entity_poly.pdbx_strand_id
1 'polypeptide(L)'
;MSRTTTLLRRPDGSKVEITVEFWVNIRKENYSVVVNFCAPGKRKFKPLYDSDTWQYRNLSLPERLEYARKKQLEVCTEEEIYEAKLKCWESLKPEK
;
A
#
# COMPACT_ATOMS: atom_id res chain seq x y z
N MET A 1 12.50 -1.52 -12.23
CA MET A 1 11.57 -1.35 -11.10
C MET A 1 10.51 -0.38 -11.56
N SER A 2 9.22 -0.75 -11.48
CA SER A 2 8.12 0.17 -11.77
C SER A 2 7.44 0.57 -10.47
N ARG A 3 6.94 1.79 -10.41
CA ARG A 3 6.22 2.34 -9.26
C ARG A 3 4.98 3.05 -9.76
N THR A 4 3.83 2.68 -9.23
CA THR A 4 2.55 3.31 -9.55
C THR A 4 1.86 3.73 -8.26
N THR A 5 1.29 4.93 -8.25
CA THR A 5 0.55 5.46 -7.11
C THR A 5 -0.90 5.69 -7.52
N THR A 6 -1.83 5.06 -6.79
CA THR A 6 -3.28 5.24 -6.95
C THR A 6 -3.82 6.05 -5.79
N LEU A 7 -4.49 7.16 -6.10
CA LEU A 7 -5.12 8.03 -5.12
C LEU A 7 -6.64 7.81 -5.11
N LEU A 8 -7.16 7.32 -3.99
CA LEU A 8 -8.59 7.17 -3.75
C LEU A 8 -9.10 8.35 -2.93
N ARG A 9 -10.20 8.96 -3.38
CA ARG A 9 -10.90 10.03 -2.67
C ARG A 9 -12.23 9.49 -2.19
N ARG A 10 -12.45 9.49 -0.88
CA ARG A 10 -13.66 8.98 -0.27
C ARG A 10 -14.72 10.08 -0.15
N PRO A 11 -16.02 9.71 -0.08
CA PRO A 11 -17.11 10.68 0.08
C PRO A 11 -17.05 11.47 1.39
N ASP A 12 -16.48 10.89 2.44
CA ASP A 12 -16.26 11.54 3.74
C ASP A 12 -15.13 12.59 3.73
N GLY A 13 -14.48 12.79 2.57
CA GLY A 13 -13.36 13.70 2.39
C GLY A 13 -12.00 13.13 2.81
N SER A 14 -11.95 11.87 3.27
CA SER A 14 -10.69 11.17 3.50
C SER A 14 -10.04 10.75 2.17
N LYS A 15 -8.73 10.53 2.20
CA LYS A 15 -7.96 10.11 1.02
C LYS A 15 -7.05 8.95 1.37
N VAL A 16 -6.97 7.99 0.47
CA VAL A 16 -6.08 6.83 0.59
C VAL A 16 -5.11 6.85 -0.58
N GLU A 17 -3.83 6.76 -0.29
CA GLU A 17 -2.77 6.64 -1.29
C GLU A 17 -2.22 5.22 -1.25
N ILE A 18 -2.41 4.49 -2.35
CA ILE A 18 -1.89 3.13 -2.53
C ILE A 18 -0.71 3.23 -3.49
N THR A 19 0.50 3.03 -2.99
CA THR A 19 1.71 2.94 -3.79
C THR A 19 2.08 1.48 -3.98
N VAL A 20 2.16 1.06 -5.23
CA VAL A 20 2.60 -0.28 -5.61
C VAL A 20 3.95 -0.17 -6.31
N GLU A 21 4.92 -0.90 -5.80
CA GLU A 21 6.24 -1.02 -6.43
C GLU A 21 6.41 -2.44 -6.94
N PHE A 22 6.84 -2.59 -8.19
CA PHE A 22 7.15 -3.87 -8.79
C PHE A 22 8.64 -3.96 -9.11
N TRP A 23 9.25 -5.07 -8.70
CA TRP A 23 10.63 -5.44 -9.04
C TRP A 23 10.68 -6.87 -9.52
N VAL A 24 11.56 -7.16 -10.48
CA VAL A 24 11.75 -8.53 -10.95
C VAL A 24 12.73 -9.22 -10.00
N ASN A 25 12.26 -10.20 -9.24
CA ASN A 25 13.10 -11.14 -8.52
C ASN A 25 12.72 -12.56 -8.93
N ILE A 26 13.72 -13.38 -9.25
CA ILE A 26 13.52 -14.74 -9.80
C ILE A 26 12.88 -15.69 -8.76
N ARG A 27 12.82 -15.33 -7.47
CA ARG A 27 12.49 -16.26 -6.36
C ARG A 27 11.27 -15.90 -5.49
N LYS A 28 10.63 -14.73 -5.60
CA LYS A 28 9.52 -14.32 -4.71
C LYS A 28 8.50 -13.40 -5.41
N GLU A 29 7.36 -13.17 -4.75
CA GLU A 29 6.39 -12.15 -5.14
C GLU A 29 7.08 -10.80 -5.38
N ASN A 30 6.74 -10.21 -6.51
CA ASN A 30 7.47 -9.10 -7.12
C ASN A 30 6.88 -7.73 -6.76
N TYR A 31 5.93 -7.66 -5.82
CA TYR A 31 5.18 -6.44 -5.49
C TYR A 31 5.39 -6.01 -4.03
N SER A 32 5.75 -4.74 -3.78
CA SER A 32 5.48 -4.03 -2.52
C SER A 32 4.17 -3.29 -2.64
N VAL A 33 3.37 -3.29 -1.58
CA VAL A 33 2.23 -2.39 -1.44
C VAL A 33 2.43 -1.55 -0.18
N VAL A 34 2.46 -0.24 -0.36
CA VAL A 34 2.49 0.74 0.72
C VAL A 34 1.20 1.54 0.66
N VAL A 35 0.48 1.60 1.77
CA VAL A 35 -0.77 2.38 1.88
C VAL A 35 -0.56 3.50 2.88
N ASN A 36 -0.86 4.72 2.48
CA ASN A 36 -0.88 5.89 3.34
C ASN A 36 -2.30 6.45 3.42
N PHE A 37 -2.66 7.01 4.57
CA PHE A 37 -3.97 7.58 4.81
C PHE A 37 -3.88 9.07 5.13
N CYS A 38 -4.83 9.84 4.59
CA CYS A 38 -5.05 11.23 4.92
C CYS A 38 -6.47 11.41 5.45
N ALA A 39 -6.57 11.76 6.73
CA ALA A 39 -7.84 12.00 7.40
C ALA A 39 -8.60 13.19 6.78
N PRO A 40 -9.93 13.24 6.88
CA PRO A 40 -10.74 14.35 6.38
C PRO A 40 -10.22 15.70 6.88
N GLY A 41 -10.12 16.67 5.95
CA GLY A 41 -9.63 18.02 6.25
C GLY A 41 -8.13 18.13 6.55
N LYS A 42 -7.37 17.03 6.58
CA LYS A 42 -5.91 17.07 6.70
C LYS A 42 -5.26 17.19 5.32
N ARG A 43 -4.02 17.70 5.31
CA ARG A 43 -3.23 17.89 4.09
C ARG A 43 -2.17 16.81 3.88
N LYS A 44 -1.72 16.16 4.95
CA LYS A 44 -0.59 15.22 4.93
C LYS A 44 -1.08 13.79 5.02
N PHE A 45 -0.56 12.95 4.14
CA PHE A 45 -0.64 11.50 4.25
C PHE A 45 0.25 11.02 5.39
N LYS A 46 -0.23 10.01 6.11
CA LYS A 46 0.52 9.34 7.17
C LYS A 46 0.56 7.83 6.89
N PRO A 47 1.64 7.15 7.28
CA PRO A 47 1.66 5.70 7.28
C PRO A 47 0.58 5.18 8.25
N LEU A 48 0.04 4.01 7.96
CA LEU A 48 -1.03 3.40 8.75
C LEU A 48 -0.57 2.92 10.13
N TYR A 49 0.73 2.73 10.29
CA TYR A 49 1.37 2.34 11.53
C TYR A 49 2.77 2.92 11.61
N ASP A 50 3.29 3.01 12.83
CA ASP A 50 4.64 3.47 13.11
C ASP A 50 5.56 2.27 13.36
N SER A 51 6.47 2.03 12.42
CA SER A 51 7.44 0.95 12.48
C SER A 51 8.52 1.13 13.55
N ASP A 52 8.65 2.34 14.12
CA ASP A 52 9.65 2.66 15.14
C ASP A 52 9.17 2.45 16.57
N THR A 53 7.88 2.14 16.75
CA THR A 53 7.33 1.81 18.07
C THR A 53 7.91 0.49 18.62
N TRP A 54 8.16 0.45 19.93
CA TRP A 54 8.63 -0.76 20.61
C TRP A 54 7.69 -1.95 20.37
N GLN A 55 6.38 -1.71 20.37
CA GLN A 55 5.37 -2.73 20.10
C GLN A 55 5.57 -3.39 18.73
N TYR A 56 5.72 -2.60 17.66
CA TYR A 56 5.95 -3.15 16.32
C TYR A 56 7.32 -3.84 16.20
N ARG A 57 8.35 -3.29 16.84
CA ARG A 57 9.70 -3.86 16.85
C ARG A 57 9.78 -5.18 17.61
N ASN A 58 8.91 -5.41 18.59
CA ASN A 58 8.89 -6.67 19.33
C ASN A 58 8.17 -7.80 18.59
N LEU A 59 7.39 -7.49 17.55
CA LEU A 59 6.76 -8.49 16.68
C LEU A 59 7.79 -9.19 15.80
N SER A 60 7.56 -10.48 15.55
CA SER A 60 8.29 -11.27 14.55
C SER A 60 7.95 -10.80 13.12
N LEU A 61 8.78 -11.17 12.14
CA LEU A 61 8.56 -10.81 10.74
C LEU A 61 7.16 -11.22 10.21
N PRO A 62 6.67 -12.46 10.40
CA PRO A 62 5.33 -12.82 9.93
C PRO A 62 4.21 -12.02 10.62
N GLU A 63 4.33 -11.78 11.94
CA GLU A 63 3.36 -10.96 12.68
C GLU A 63 3.33 -9.51 12.19
N ARG A 64 4.48 -8.94 11.83
CA ARG A 64 4.55 -7.59 11.24
C ARG A 64 3.83 -7.52 9.90
N LEU A 65 3.98 -8.55 9.05
CA LEU A 65 3.29 -8.61 7.76
C LEU A 65 1.77 -8.70 7.94
N GLU A 66 1.32 -9.53 8.89
CA GLU A 66 -0.10 -9.65 9.22
C GLU A 66 -0.66 -8.35 9.82
N TYR A 67 0.09 -7.72 10.74
CA TYR A 67 -0.26 -6.43 11.32
C TYR A 67 -0.41 -5.34 10.24
N ALA A 68 0.58 -5.25 9.34
CA ALA A 68 0.56 -4.30 8.23
C ALA A 68 -0.64 -4.55 7.31
N ARG A 69 -0.89 -5.81 6.93
CA ARG A 69 -2.04 -6.18 6.09
C ARG A 69 -3.37 -5.84 6.76
N LYS A 70 -3.51 -6.13 8.05
CA LYS A 70 -4.72 -5.79 8.83
C LYS A 70 -4.96 -4.27 8.82
N LYS A 71 -3.91 -3.48 9.04
CA LYS A 71 -3.99 -2.01 8.97
C LYS A 71 -4.35 -1.49 7.59
N GLN A 72 -3.85 -2.10 6.52
CA GLN A 72 -4.25 -1.77 5.15
C GLN A 72 -5.75 -2.02 4.95
N LEU A 73 -6.25 -3.18 5.37
CA LEU A 73 -7.66 -3.57 5.23
C LEU A 73 -8.64 -2.73 6.06
N GLU A 74 -8.17 -2.02 7.09
CA GLU A 74 -9.00 -1.06 7.83
C GLU A 74 -9.37 0.18 6.98
N VAL A 75 -8.63 0.47 5.90
CA VAL A 75 -8.73 1.76 5.17
C VAL A 75 -8.97 1.58 3.67
N CYS A 76 -8.53 0.46 3.09
CA CYS A 76 -8.77 0.09 1.71
C CYS A 76 -9.26 -1.36 1.59
N THR A 77 -10.06 -1.64 0.56
CA THR A 77 -10.52 -2.99 0.26
C THR A 77 -9.44 -3.78 -0.48
N GLU A 78 -9.53 -5.12 -0.46
CA GLU A 78 -8.63 -5.96 -1.26
C GLU A 78 -8.77 -5.68 -2.76
N GLU A 79 -9.97 -5.34 -3.22
CA GLU A 79 -10.26 -4.99 -4.62
C GLU A 79 -9.48 -3.74 -5.04
N GLU A 80 -9.45 -2.70 -4.22
CA GLU A 80 -8.71 -1.46 -4.50
C GLU A 80 -7.20 -1.68 -4.57
N ILE A 81 -6.67 -2.54 -3.69
CA ILE A 81 -5.27 -2.94 -3.73
C ILE A 81 -4.99 -3.73 -5.01
N TYR A 82 -5.89 -4.62 -5.41
CA TYR A 82 -5.76 -5.41 -6.62
C TYR A 82 -5.79 -4.55 -7.88
N GLU A 83 -6.71 -3.58 -7.96
CA GLU A 83 -6.74 -2.59 -9.05
C GLU A 83 -5.44 -1.78 -9.13
N ALA A 84 -4.88 -1.37 -7.99
CA ALA A 84 -3.59 -0.65 -7.97
C ALA A 84 -2.45 -1.54 -8.48
N LYS A 85 -2.46 -2.85 -8.17
CA LYS A 85 -1.52 -3.83 -8.71
C LYS A 85 -1.68 -4.00 -10.22
N LEU A 86 -2.93 -4.10 -10.71
CA LEU A 86 -3.22 -4.18 -12.14
C LEU A 86 -2.72 -2.96 -12.89
N LYS A 87 -2.95 -1.75 -12.38
CA LYS A 87 -2.40 -0.51 -12.98
C LYS A 87 -0.88 -0.52 -13.04
N CYS A 88 -0.23 -1.03 -12.00
CA CYS A 88 1.23 -1.19 -11.99
C CYS A 88 1.71 -2.24 -13.01
N TRP A 89 0.93 -3.31 -13.21
CA TRP A 89 1.21 -4.30 -14.24
C TRP A 89 1.00 -3.76 -15.67
N GLU A 90 -0.05 -2.96 -15.87
CA GLU A 90 -0.33 -2.33 -17.16
C GLU A 90 0.76 -1.34 -17.56
N SER A 91 1.30 -0.57 -16.61
CA SER A 91 2.41 0.36 -16.88
C SER A 91 3.73 -0.34 -17.21
N LEU A 92 3.84 -1.65 -16.96
CA LEU A 92 5.01 -2.47 -17.32
C LEU A 92 4.90 -3.09 -18.71
N LYS A 93 3.71 -3.12 -19.32
CA LYS A 93 3.54 -3.68 -20.66
C LYS A 93 4.26 -2.76 -21.66
N PRO A 94 5.08 -3.31 -22.57
CA PRO A 94 5.65 -2.51 -23.64
C PRO A 94 4.53 -1.92 -24.51
N GLU A 95 4.59 -0.62 -24.77
CA GLU A 95 3.70 0.03 -25.75
C GLU A 95 3.92 -0.63 -27.12
N LYS A 96 2.83 -1.03 -27.78
CA LYS A 96 2.86 -1.70 -29.08
C LYS A 96 3.27 -0.75 -30.20
#